data_AF-T1BKD4-F1
#
_entry.id   AF-T1BKD4-F1
#
_cell.length_a   1.000
_cell.length_b   1.000
_cell.length_c   1.000
_cell.angle_alpha   90.00
_cell.angle_beta   90.00
_cell.angle_gamma   90.00
#
_symmetry.space_group_name_H-M   'P 1'
#
loop_
_entity.id
_entity.type
_entity.pdbx_description
1 polymer ?
#
loop_
_entity_poly.entity_id
_entity_poly.type
_entity_poly.pdbx_seq_one_letter_code
_entity_poly.pdbx_strand_id
1 'polypeptide(L)'
;MRAPRNLAPGLGSRVLIPAAPTPGDCRDLLPRPSDPRPTSPPRDLSLAAVLKGFHQEVGFRIDPEHSGPGFCTVTGVVEARHLNINGVVHGGVYATILDTAMGGAVITQLAEPETTATTSLY
;
A
#
# COMPACT_ATOMS: atom_id res chain seq x y z
N MET A 1 66.08 -10.24 15.07
CA MET A 1 67.00 -10.65 14.00
C MET A 1 66.16 -10.89 12.74
N ARG A 2 66.19 -9.96 11.78
CA ARG A 2 65.46 -10.02 10.50
C ARG A 2 66.49 -10.36 9.41
N ALA A 3 66.22 -11.37 8.59
CA ALA A 3 66.95 -11.60 7.33
C ALA A 3 66.06 -11.17 6.14
N PRO A 4 66.64 -10.69 5.01
CA PRO A 4 65.91 -10.01 3.94
C PRO A 4 65.67 -10.86 2.68
N ARG A 5 64.53 -10.56 2.04
CA ARG A 5 64.16 -10.40 0.61
C ARG A 5 65.04 -10.93 -0.55
N ASN A 6 64.28 -11.21 -1.64
CA ASN A 6 64.56 -11.14 -3.11
C ASN A 6 64.87 -12.49 -3.79
N LEU A 7 64.48 -12.81 -5.03
CA LEU A 7 63.76 -12.19 -6.17
C LEU A 7 63.41 -13.38 -7.12
N ALA A 8 62.16 -13.60 -7.55
CA ALA A 8 61.61 -13.44 -8.93
C ALA A 8 62.33 -14.17 -10.11
N PRO A 9 61.76 -14.34 -11.33
CA PRO A 9 60.39 -14.11 -11.82
C PRO A 9 59.85 -15.28 -12.72
N GLY A 10 58.57 -15.20 -13.10
CA GLY A 10 57.99 -16.05 -14.14
C GLY A 10 56.69 -15.43 -14.67
N LEU A 11 56.85 -14.45 -15.56
CA LEU A 11 55.80 -13.64 -16.18
C LEU A 11 54.96 -14.52 -17.12
N GLY A 12 53.68 -14.71 -16.79
CA GLY A 12 52.69 -15.35 -17.66
C GLY A 12 51.34 -14.67 -17.47
N SER A 13 51.14 -13.51 -18.06
CA SER A 13 49.88 -12.77 -17.99
C SER A 13 48.80 -13.48 -18.81
N ARG A 14 48.05 -14.38 -18.18
CA ARG A 14 46.71 -14.75 -18.68
C ARG A 14 45.77 -13.60 -18.36
N VAL A 15 45.41 -12.82 -19.38
CA VAL A 15 44.28 -11.91 -19.31
C VAL A 15 43.03 -12.78 -19.10
N LEU A 16 42.50 -12.75 -17.87
CA LEU A 16 41.19 -13.31 -17.56
C LEU A 16 40.15 -12.42 -18.24
N ILE A 17 39.61 -12.89 -19.37
CA ILE A 17 38.37 -12.33 -19.90
C ILE A 17 37.27 -12.78 -18.92
N PRO A 18 36.55 -11.86 -18.26
CA PRO A 18 35.43 -12.25 -17.41
C PRO A 18 34.39 -12.97 -18.26
N ALA A 19 33.94 -14.13 -17.79
CA ALA A 19 32.89 -14.88 -18.44
C ALA A 19 31.67 -13.98 -18.64
N ALA A 20 31.08 -14.00 -19.85
CA ALA A 20 29.83 -13.31 -20.10
C ALA A 20 28.78 -13.77 -19.06
N PRO A 21 28.00 -12.85 -18.46
CA PRO A 21 26.96 -13.24 -17.54
C PRO A 21 26.03 -14.22 -18.26
N THR A 22 25.76 -15.36 -17.62
CA THR A 22 24.74 -16.31 -18.07
C THR A 22 23.44 -15.54 -18.32
N PRO A 23 22.61 -15.89 -19.33
CA PRO A 23 21.33 -15.22 -19.55
C PRO A 23 20.44 -15.47 -18.32
N GLY A 24 20.53 -14.57 -17.34
CA GLY A 24 19.61 -14.50 -16.23
C GLY A 24 18.25 -14.15 -16.81
N ASP A 25 17.23 -14.84 -16.33
CA ASP A 25 15.85 -14.65 -16.73
C ASP A 25 15.54 -13.14 -16.74
N CYS A 26 15.15 -12.57 -17.89
CA CYS A 26 14.94 -11.11 -18.05
C CYS A 26 13.93 -10.54 -17.03
N ARG A 27 13.20 -11.42 -16.33
CA ARG A 27 12.30 -11.14 -15.22
C ARG A 27 12.99 -10.57 -13.97
N ASP A 28 14.26 -10.87 -13.74
CA ASP A 28 15.01 -10.37 -12.57
C ASP A 28 15.53 -8.93 -12.75
N LEU A 29 15.44 -8.38 -13.95
CA LEU A 29 15.87 -7.02 -14.27
C LEU A 29 14.77 -5.97 -14.09
N LEU A 30 13.51 -6.41 -13.90
CA LEU A 30 12.43 -5.49 -13.58
C LEU A 30 12.45 -5.22 -12.08
N PRO A 31 12.50 -3.94 -11.64
CA PRO A 31 12.34 -3.63 -10.23
C PRO A 31 11.00 -4.23 -9.78
N ARG A 32 11.05 -5.09 -8.77
CA ARG A 32 9.83 -5.59 -8.13
C ARG A 32 9.03 -4.36 -7.69
N PRO A 33 7.72 -4.29 -7.99
CA PRO A 33 6.88 -3.26 -7.42
C PRO A 33 7.14 -3.25 -5.91
N SER A 34 7.48 -2.10 -5.35
CA SER A 34 7.71 -2.00 -3.92
C SER A 34 6.43 -2.44 -3.20
N ASP A 35 6.56 -3.30 -2.20
CA ASP A 35 5.42 -3.74 -1.41
C ASP A 35 4.63 -2.51 -0.91
N PRO A 36 3.29 -2.50 -1.03
CA PRO A 36 2.49 -1.39 -0.53
C PRO A 36 2.70 -1.30 0.98
N ARG A 37 3.29 -0.19 1.42
CA ARG A 37 3.50 0.09 2.84
C ARG A 37 2.37 0.98 3.36
N PRO A 38 1.86 0.71 4.58
CA PRO A 38 0.99 1.66 5.26
C PRO A 38 1.65 3.03 5.32
N THR A 39 0.90 4.06 4.96
CA THR A 39 1.30 5.46 5.10
C THR A 39 0.42 6.12 6.15
N SER A 40 0.84 7.28 6.64
CA SER A 40 -0.01 8.05 7.56
C SER A 40 -1.34 8.38 6.87
N PRO A 41 -2.48 8.06 7.50
CA PRO A 41 -3.78 8.30 6.90
C PRO A 41 -4.05 9.80 6.75
N PRO A 42 -4.74 10.24 5.67
CA PRO A 42 -5.15 11.63 5.51
C PRO A 42 -6.16 12.00 6.60
N ARG A 43 -5.86 13.05 7.38
CA ARG A 43 -6.77 13.56 8.42
C ARG A 43 -7.83 14.53 7.88
N ASP A 44 -7.53 15.19 6.76
CA ASP A 44 -8.49 16.00 6.03
C ASP A 44 -9.37 15.10 5.16
N LEU A 45 -10.67 15.04 5.49
CA LEU A 45 -11.65 14.24 4.77
C LEU A 45 -11.88 14.72 3.33
N SER A 46 -11.59 16.00 3.03
CA SER A 46 -11.65 16.53 1.67
C SER A 46 -10.54 15.92 0.80
N LEU A 47 -9.34 15.80 1.37
CA LEU A 47 -8.23 15.10 0.73
C LEU A 47 -8.51 13.59 0.64
N ALA A 48 -9.03 12.98 1.70
CA ALA A 48 -9.39 11.57 1.70
C ALA A 48 -10.42 11.22 0.62
N ALA A 49 -11.40 12.11 0.38
CA ALA A 49 -12.45 11.91 -0.62
C ALA A 49 -11.93 11.89 -2.07
N VAL A 50 -10.82 12.56 -2.37
CA VAL A 50 -10.22 12.57 -3.73
C VAL A 50 -9.15 11.51 -3.92
N LEU A 51 -8.63 10.92 -2.84
CA LEU A 51 -7.68 9.82 -2.91
C LEU A 51 -8.38 8.52 -3.29
N LYS A 52 -7.71 7.72 -4.13
CA LYS A 52 -8.23 6.40 -4.50
C LYS A 52 -7.99 5.40 -3.38
N GLY A 53 -9.06 4.74 -2.96
CA GLY A 53 -9.04 3.71 -1.92
C GLY A 53 -10.12 2.66 -2.15
N PHE A 54 -10.12 1.61 -1.33
CA PHE A 54 -11.00 0.45 -1.51
C PHE A 54 -12.50 0.82 -1.53
N HIS A 55 -12.93 1.78 -0.72
CA HIS A 55 -14.32 2.24 -0.72
C HIS A 55 -14.79 2.77 -2.09
N GLN A 56 -13.91 3.44 -2.84
CA GLN A 56 -14.20 3.91 -4.20
C GLN A 56 -14.29 2.77 -5.21
N GLU A 57 -13.47 1.72 -5.07
CA GLU A 57 -13.55 0.52 -5.92
C GLU A 57 -14.90 -0.20 -5.74
N VAL A 58 -15.46 -0.14 -4.53
CA VAL A 58 -16.81 -0.65 -4.22
C VAL A 58 -17.90 0.36 -4.60
N GLY A 59 -17.56 1.53 -5.16
CA GLY A 59 -18.54 2.51 -5.66
C GLY A 59 -19.11 3.47 -4.62
N PHE A 60 -18.49 3.56 -3.44
CA PHE A 60 -18.89 4.48 -2.37
C PHE A 60 -17.83 5.56 -2.16
N ARG A 61 -18.22 6.71 -1.62
CA ARG A 61 -17.39 7.92 -1.51
C ARG A 61 -17.58 8.56 -0.15
N ILE A 62 -16.51 9.13 0.39
CA ILE A 62 -16.60 10.04 1.53
C ILE A 62 -17.27 11.33 1.04
N ASP A 63 -18.27 11.81 1.78
CA ASP A 63 -18.96 13.08 1.54
C ASP A 63 -18.41 14.14 2.51
N PRO A 64 -17.40 14.93 2.10
CA PRO A 64 -16.77 15.90 2.98
C PRO A 64 -17.70 17.06 3.36
N GLU A 65 -18.72 17.38 2.54
CA GLU A 65 -19.69 18.43 2.85
C GLU A 65 -20.62 18.04 4.01
N HIS A 66 -20.84 16.74 4.17
CA HIS A 66 -21.64 16.17 5.25
C HIS A 66 -20.78 15.43 6.29
N SER A 67 -19.50 15.78 6.42
CA SER A 67 -18.58 15.20 7.41
C SER A 67 -17.93 16.29 8.26
N GLY A 68 -17.32 15.90 9.39
CA GLY A 68 -16.65 16.84 10.27
C GLY A 68 -15.93 16.18 11.44
N PRO A 69 -15.48 16.96 12.45
CA PRO A 69 -14.79 16.39 13.60
C PRO A 69 -15.66 15.37 14.34
N GLY A 70 -15.21 14.12 14.38
CA GLY A 70 -15.83 13.02 15.10
C GLY A 70 -16.96 12.31 14.35
N PHE A 71 -17.24 12.69 13.09
CA PHE A 71 -18.23 12.02 12.26
C PHE A 71 -17.85 12.07 10.77
N CYS A 72 -18.17 11.01 10.04
CA CYS A 72 -17.89 10.91 8.61
C CYS A 72 -19.09 10.29 7.90
N THR A 73 -19.50 10.91 6.80
CA THR A 73 -20.58 10.42 5.94
C THR A 73 -19.97 9.75 4.72
N VAL A 74 -20.42 8.53 4.44
CA VAL A 74 -20.05 7.77 3.24
C VAL A 74 -21.32 7.48 2.44
N THR A 75 -21.32 7.84 1.16
CA THR A 75 -22.48 7.74 0.28
C THR A 75 -22.16 6.99 -1.00
N GLY A 76 -23.17 6.44 -1.66
CA GLY A 76 -23.03 5.76 -2.95
C GLY A 76 -24.37 5.26 -3.46
N VAL A 77 -24.39 4.82 -4.72
CA VAL A 77 -25.58 4.25 -5.34
C VAL A 77 -25.43 2.73 -5.39
N VAL A 78 -26.47 2.03 -4.95
CA VAL A 78 -26.50 0.56 -5.06
C VAL A 78 -26.63 0.19 -6.54
N GLU A 79 -25.73 -0.66 -7.01
CA GLU A 79 -25.67 -1.16 -8.38
C GLU A 79 -25.83 -2.68 -8.38
N ALA A 80 -26.08 -3.29 -9.55
CA ALA A 80 -26.21 -4.74 -9.68
C ALA A 80 -24.99 -5.51 -9.13
N ARG A 81 -23.77 -4.96 -9.27
CA ARG A 81 -22.54 -5.56 -8.75
C ARG A 81 -22.45 -5.57 -7.21
N HIS A 82 -23.31 -4.81 -6.52
CA HIS A 82 -23.38 -4.74 -5.05
C HIS A 82 -24.36 -5.78 -4.47
N LEU A 83 -25.09 -6.50 -5.32
CA LEU A 83 -26.05 -7.52 -4.90
C LEU A 83 -25.33 -8.87 -4.70
N ASN A 84 -25.80 -9.64 -3.71
CA ASN A 84 -25.39 -11.03 -3.52
C ASN A 84 -26.21 -11.98 -4.40
N ILE A 85 -25.94 -13.28 -4.29
CA ILE A 85 -26.63 -14.34 -5.06
C ILE A 85 -28.16 -14.39 -4.84
N ASN A 86 -28.68 -13.78 -3.79
CA ASN A 86 -30.11 -13.70 -3.49
C ASN A 86 -30.76 -12.42 -4.04
N GLY A 87 -30.01 -11.57 -4.74
CA GLY A 87 -30.50 -10.30 -5.29
C GLY A 87 -30.68 -9.18 -4.26
N VAL A 88 -30.12 -9.32 -3.06
CA VAL A 88 -30.11 -8.25 -2.02
C VAL A 88 -28.71 -7.70 -1.85
N VAL A 89 -28.58 -6.49 -1.27
CA VAL A 89 -27.26 -5.88 -1.04
C VAL A 89 -26.37 -6.81 -0.21
N HIS A 90 -25.16 -7.07 -0.72
CA HIS A 90 -24.19 -7.94 -0.08
C HIS A 90 -23.76 -7.35 1.28
N GLY A 91 -23.64 -8.21 2.31
CA GLY A 91 -23.24 -7.77 3.66
C GLY A 91 -21.91 -7.01 3.68
N GLY A 92 -20.97 -7.40 2.82
CA GLY A 92 -19.69 -6.73 2.63
C GLY A 92 -19.80 -5.26 2.19
N VAL A 93 -20.87 -4.86 1.49
CA VAL A 93 -21.10 -3.45 1.14
C VAL A 93 -21.36 -2.63 2.39
N TYR A 94 -22.28 -3.10 3.25
CA TYR A 94 -22.55 -2.44 4.53
C TYR A 94 -21.30 -2.41 5.42
N ALA A 95 -20.57 -3.53 5.48
CA ALA A 95 -19.34 -3.60 6.26
C ALA A 95 -18.29 -2.59 5.78
N THR A 96 -18.09 -2.45 4.46
CA THR A 96 -17.14 -1.47 3.89
C THR A 96 -17.58 -0.03 4.15
N ILE A 97 -18.86 0.29 4.02
CA ILE A 97 -19.39 1.64 4.31
C ILE A 97 -19.15 1.99 5.79
N LEU A 98 -19.52 1.07 6.70
CA LEU A 98 -19.36 1.26 8.13
C LEU A 98 -17.88 1.41 8.53
N ASP A 99 -17.02 0.52 8.03
CA ASP A 99 -15.58 0.56 8.28
C ASP A 99 -14.96 1.89 7.81
N THR A 100 -15.31 2.33 6.60
CA THR A 100 -14.81 3.59 6.03
C THR A 100 -15.30 4.81 6.82
N ALA A 101 -16.60 4.86 7.16
CA ALA A 101 -17.18 5.95 7.92
C ALA A 101 -16.61 6.02 9.34
N MET A 102 -16.50 4.88 10.03
CA MET A 102 -15.92 4.81 11.37
C MET A 102 -14.44 5.22 11.37
N GLY A 103 -13.65 4.70 10.43
CA GLY A 103 -12.24 5.07 10.29
C GLY A 103 -12.07 6.56 10.02
N GLY A 104 -12.87 7.12 9.11
CA GLY A 104 -12.90 8.55 8.83
C GLY A 104 -13.30 9.40 10.04
N ALA A 105 -14.31 8.97 10.80
CA ALA A 105 -14.73 9.69 12.01
C ALA A 105 -13.61 9.72 13.07
N VAL A 106 -13.00 8.57 13.35
CA VAL A 106 -11.92 8.45 14.33
C VAL A 106 -10.69 9.25 13.91
N ILE A 107 -10.29 9.20 12.63
CA ILE A 107 -9.05 9.88 12.19
C ILE A 107 -9.08 11.39 12.41
N THR A 108 -10.28 12.00 12.33
CA THR A 108 -10.45 13.43 12.58
C THR A 108 -10.22 13.85 14.04
N GLN A 109 -10.18 12.88 14.98
CA GLN A 109 -10.02 13.11 16.42
C GLN A 109 -8.61 12.77 16.94
N LEU A 110 -7.79 12.11 16.13
CA LEU A 110 -6.46 11.65 16.53
C LEU A 110 -5.43 12.77 16.43
N ALA A 111 -4.50 12.81 17.38
CA ALA A 111 -3.32 13.68 17.32
C ALA A 111 -2.22 13.05 16.44
N GLU A 112 -1.22 13.83 16.04
CA GLU A 112 0.00 13.25 15.47
C GLU A 112 0.89 12.67 16.59
N PRO A 113 1.50 11.48 16.42
CA PRO A 113 1.52 10.60 15.24
C PRO A 113 0.53 9.42 15.33
N GLU A 114 -0.61 9.59 16.00
CA GLU A 114 -1.56 8.51 16.26
C GLU A 114 -2.25 8.03 14.98
N THR A 115 -2.59 6.74 14.94
CA THR A 115 -3.32 6.10 13.86
C THR A 115 -4.38 5.15 14.44
N THR A 116 -5.27 4.67 13.59
CA THR A 116 -6.33 3.73 13.96
C THR A 116 -6.34 2.53 13.03
N ALA A 117 -6.84 1.41 13.54
CA ALA A 117 -7.16 0.22 12.77
C ALA A 117 -8.45 -0.38 13.32
N THR A 118 -9.30 -0.86 12.43
CA THR A 118 -10.53 -1.55 12.82
C THR A 118 -10.18 -2.89 13.46
N THR A 119 -10.50 -3.06 14.74
CA THR A 119 -10.32 -4.34 15.46
C THR A 119 -11.54 -5.24 15.33
N SER A 120 -12.70 -4.65 15.05
CA SER A 120 -13.99 -5.33 15.15
C SER A 120 -15.07 -4.55 14.41
N LEU A 121 -15.95 -5.29 13.73
CA LEU A 121 -17.11 -4.79 13.03
C LEU A 121 -18.22 -5.83 13.24
N TYR A 122 -18.87 -5.79 14.42
CA TYR A 122 -19.81 -6.82 14.86
C TYR A 122 -21.04 -6.21 15.54
#